data_AF-A0A9D5K867-F1
#
_entry.id   AF-A0A9D5K867-F1
#
_cell.length_a   1.000
_cell.length_b   1.000
_cell.length_c   1.000
_cell.angle_alpha   90.00
_cell.angle_beta   90.00
_cell.angle_gamma   90.00
#
_symmetry.space_group_name_H-M   'P 1'
#
loop_
_entity.id
_entity.type
_entity.pdbx_description
1 polymer ?
#
loop_
_entity_poly.entity_id
_entity_poly.type
_entity_poly.pdbx_seq_one_letter_code
_entity_poly.pdbx_strand_id
1 'polypeptide(L)'
;MIDPKMIRENPDEISRLLARRNCPVSVDELLTVDEKRRELQVERDKLRHELKQASESIGQLKREGKEASDAIARTGELKRKTKQTDKRLSEVEARFAELLWQLPN
;
A
#
# COMPACT_ATOMS: atom_id res chain seq x y z
N MET A 1 -8.48 -19.19 -10.53
CA MET A 1 -7.58 -18.15 -10.01
C MET A 1 -7.49 -18.35 -8.53
N ILE A 2 -6.28 -18.63 -8.03
CA ILE A 2 -6.05 -18.86 -6.60
C ILE A 2 -6.30 -17.55 -5.87
N ASP A 3 -7.11 -17.61 -4.82
CA ASP A 3 -7.46 -16.43 -4.03
C ASP A 3 -6.24 -16.02 -3.18
N PRO A 4 -5.76 -14.76 -3.22
CA PRO A 4 -4.63 -14.32 -2.40
C PRO A 4 -4.86 -14.47 -0.88
N LYS A 5 -6.11 -14.59 -0.44
CA LYS A 5 -6.42 -14.99 0.95
C LYS A 5 -5.97 -16.41 1.25
N MET A 6 -6.21 -17.36 0.35
CA MET A 6 -5.81 -18.76 0.49
C MET A 6 -4.29 -18.91 0.55
N ILE A 7 -3.55 -18.10 -0.23
CA ILE A 7 -2.07 -18.07 -0.20
C ILE A 7 -1.57 -17.62 1.17
N ARG A 8 -2.30 -16.71 1.81
CA ARG A 8 -1.95 -16.17 3.12
C ARG A 8 -2.32 -17.10 4.27
N GLU A 9 -3.44 -17.80 4.15
CA GLU A 9 -3.90 -18.74 5.17
C GLU A 9 -3.12 -20.06 5.14
N ASN A 10 -2.81 -20.59 3.95
CA ASN A 10 -2.11 -21.87 3.77
C ASN A 10 -0.94 -21.76 2.77
N PRO A 11 0.12 -21.01 3.09
CA PRO A 11 1.26 -20.80 2.18
C PRO A 11 1.99 -22.10 1.85
N ASP A 12 2.15 -23.01 2.82
CA ASP A 12 2.80 -24.31 2.63
C ASP A 12 2.03 -25.22 1.64
N GLU A 13 0.72 -25.22 1.73
CA GLU A 13 -0.14 -26.04 0.88
C GLU A 13 -0.11 -25.53 -0.57
N ILE A 14 -0.18 -24.21 -0.73
CA ILE A 14 -0.10 -23.55 -2.04
C ILE A 14 1.29 -23.77 -2.65
N SER A 15 2.36 -23.67 -1.84
CA SER A 15 3.73 -23.95 -2.29
C SER A 15 3.87 -25.38 -2.82
N ARG A 16 3.30 -26.37 -2.12
CA ARG A 16 3.27 -27.76 -2.58
C ARG A 16 2.45 -27.93 -3.88
N LEU A 17 1.32 -27.25 -4.01
CA LEU A 17 0.49 -27.29 -5.22
C LEU A 17 1.21 -26.68 -6.43
N LEU A 18 1.94 -25.57 -6.21
CA LEU A 18 2.73 -24.91 -7.24
C LEU A 18 3.94 -25.74 -7.64
N ALA A 19 4.64 -26.35 -6.67
CA ALA A 19 5.72 -27.28 -6.92
C ALA A 19 5.24 -28.50 -7.73
N ARG A 20 4.06 -29.05 -7.43
CA ARG A 20 3.44 -30.14 -8.23
C ARG A 20 3.11 -29.74 -9.66
N ARG A 21 2.85 -28.45 -9.91
CA ARG A 21 2.53 -27.91 -11.24
C ARG A 21 3.75 -27.35 -11.97
N ASN A 22 4.97 -27.54 -11.44
CA ASN A 22 6.20 -26.94 -11.96
C ASN A 22 6.07 -25.42 -12.19
N CYS A 23 5.32 -24.74 -11.33
CA CYS A 23 5.13 -23.30 -11.45
C CYS A 23 6.38 -22.59 -10.89
N PRO A 24 6.99 -21.65 -11.64
CA PRO A 24 8.16 -20.91 -11.17
C PRO A 24 7.83 -19.83 -10.13
N VAL A 25 6.55 -19.64 -9.79
CA VAL A 25 6.10 -18.61 -8.85
C VAL A 25 6.39 -19.05 -7.42
N SER A 26 7.22 -18.27 -6.73
CA SER A 26 7.52 -18.46 -5.31
C SER A 26 6.42 -17.86 -4.44
N VAL A 27 5.80 -18.68 -3.59
CA VAL A 27 4.83 -18.21 -2.58
C VAL A 27 5.45 -17.16 -1.67
N ASP A 28 6.73 -17.31 -1.32
CA ASP A 28 7.46 -16.35 -0.50
C ASP A 28 7.56 -14.96 -1.14
N GLU A 29 7.77 -14.90 -2.46
CA GLU A 29 7.79 -13.62 -3.19
C GLU A 29 6.41 -12.97 -3.16
N LEU A 30 5.36 -13.78 -3.35
CA LEU A 30 3.98 -13.32 -3.34
C LEU A 30 3.57 -12.78 -1.95
N LEU A 31 3.97 -13.46 -0.87
CA LEU A 31 3.80 -13.00 0.50
C LEU A 31 4.56 -11.70 0.78
N THR A 32 5.82 -11.62 0.35
CA THR A 32 6.66 -10.42 0.51
C THR A 32 6.05 -9.20 -0.20
N VAL A 33 5.51 -9.40 -1.41
CA VAL A 33 4.83 -8.35 -2.18
C VAL A 33 3.49 -7.96 -1.52
N ASP A 34 2.71 -8.92 -1.00
CA ASP A 34 1.48 -8.61 -0.26
C ASP A 34 1.75 -7.84 1.03
N GLU A 35 2.82 -8.19 1.74
CA GLU A 35 3.25 -7.49 2.96
C GLU A 35 3.63 -6.05 2.66
N LYS A 36 4.49 -5.81 1.67
CA LYS A 36 4.82 -4.45 1.19
C LYS A 36 3.58 -3.67 0.76
N ARG A 37 2.63 -4.32 0.08
CA ARG A 37 1.37 -3.69 -0.32
C ARG A 37 0.60 -3.21 0.90
N ARG A 38 0.46 -4.06 1.93
CA ARG A 38 -0.24 -3.71 3.17
C ARG A 38 0.46 -2.59 3.93
N GLU A 39 1.79 -2.64 4.04
CA GLU A 39 2.58 -1.57 4.65
C GLU A 39 2.33 -0.23 3.95
N LEU A 40 2.41 -0.21 2.61
CA LEU A 40 2.16 1.00 1.82
C LEU A 40 0.71 1.48 1.94
N GLN A 41 -0.28 0.59 2.04
CA GLN A 41 -1.67 0.96 2.29
C GLN A 41 -1.84 1.63 3.65
N VAL A 42 -1.22 1.06 4.70
CA VAL A 42 -1.23 1.64 6.04
C VAL A 42 -0.52 3.00 6.05
N GLU A 43 0.64 3.12 5.39
CA GLU A 43 1.37 4.37 5.28
C GLU A 43 0.55 5.43 4.54
N ARG A 44 -0.08 5.07 3.42
CA ARG A 44 -0.98 5.95 2.65
C ARG A 44 -2.13 6.44 3.53
N ASP A 45 -2.77 5.55 4.28
CA ASP A 45 -3.92 5.90 5.11
C ASP A 45 -3.49 6.79 6.29
N LYS A 46 -2.33 6.55 6.90
CA LYS A 46 -1.71 7.46 7.88
C LYS A 46 -1.45 8.85 7.29
N LEU A 47 -0.81 8.93 6.12
CA LEU A 47 -0.53 10.20 5.44
C LEU A 47 -1.81 10.96 5.08
N ARG A 48 -2.86 10.25 4.63
CA ARG A 48 -4.18 10.86 4.37
C ARG A 48 -4.83 11.39 5.65
N HIS A 49 -4.69 10.66 6.75
CA HIS A 49 -5.19 11.09 8.05
C HIS A 49 -4.46 12.36 8.53
N GLU A 50 -3.12 12.37 8.48
CA GLU A 50 -2.30 13.54 8.81
C GLU A 50 -2.63 14.74 7.92
N LEU A 51 -2.84 14.52 6.61
CA LEU A 51 -3.24 15.57 5.69
C LEU A 51 -4.59 16.20 6.07
N LYS A 52 -5.56 15.37 6.46
CA LYS A 52 -6.88 15.83 6.89
C LYS A 52 -6.78 16.64 8.18
N GLN A 53 -6.08 16.11 9.18
CA GLN A 53 -5.85 16.82 10.45
C GLN A 53 -5.17 18.16 10.22
N ALA A 54 -4.09 18.18 9.43
CA ALA A 54 -3.36 19.41 9.13
C ALA A 54 -4.24 20.42 8.36
N SER A 55 -5.10 19.95 7.45
CA SER A 55 -6.05 20.82 6.74
C SER A 55 -7.10 21.43 7.68
N GLU A 56 -7.62 20.65 8.63
CA GLU A 56 -8.54 21.12 9.67
C GLU A 56 -7.86 22.15 10.59
N SER A 57 -6.65 21.87 11.06
CA SER A 57 -5.86 22.80 11.88
C SER A 57 -5.56 24.11 11.17
N ILE A 58 -5.22 24.08 9.87
CA ILE A 58 -5.03 25.30 9.06
C ILE A 58 -6.32 26.13 9.00
N GLY A 59 -7.47 25.48 8.80
CA GLY A 59 -8.77 26.14 8.78
C GLY A 59 -9.10 26.83 10.10
N GLN A 60 -8.79 26.18 11.23
CA GLN A 60 -8.94 26.75 12.57
C GLN A 60 -8.00 27.94 12.80
N LEU A 61 -6.70 27.79 12.51
CA LEU A 61 -5.70 28.86 12.68
C LEU A 61 -6.05 30.10 11.84
N LYS A 62 -6.50 29.91 10.60
CA LYS A 62 -6.98 31.00 9.74
C LYS A 62 -8.22 31.69 10.30
N ARG A 63 -9.16 30.96 10.92
CA ARG A 63 -10.32 31.54 11.60
C ARG A 63 -9.93 32.32 12.86
N GLU A 64 -8.90 31.87 13.57
CA GLU A 64 -8.34 32.56 14.74
C GLU A 64 -7.45 33.76 14.38
N GLY A 65 -7.24 34.05 13.09
CA GLY A 65 -6.39 35.15 12.63
C GLY A 65 -4.90 34.91 12.83
N LYS A 66 -4.47 33.67 13.08
CA LYS A 66 -3.07 33.28 13.28
C LYS A 66 -2.43 32.88 11.94
N GLU A 67 -1.13 33.16 11.82
CA GLU A 67 -0.29 32.71 10.70
C GLU A 67 -0.31 31.18 10.58
N ALA A 68 -0.77 30.67 9.44
CA ALA A 68 -0.84 29.23 9.15
C ALA A 68 0.21 28.79 8.10
N SER A 69 1.18 29.64 7.80
CA SER A 69 2.17 29.47 6.73
C SER A 69 2.98 28.17 6.87
N ASP A 70 3.44 27.85 8.08
CA ASP A 70 4.17 26.61 8.36
C ASP A 70 3.31 25.35 8.17
N ALA A 71 2.04 25.41 8.57
CA ALA A 71 1.13 24.28 8.43
C ALA A 71 0.76 24.05 6.94
N ILE A 72 0.67 25.12 6.14
CA ILE A 72 0.50 25.06 4.69
C ILE A 72 1.72 24.43 4.00
N ALA A 73 2.94 24.78 4.44
CA ALA A 73 4.16 24.18 3.91
C ALA A 73 4.21 22.67 4.20
N ARG A 74 3.93 22.26 5.45
CA ARG A 74 3.88 20.84 5.85
C ARG A 74 2.82 20.04 5.09
N THR A 75 1.63 20.61 4.85
CA THR A 75 0.60 19.94 4.03
C THR A 75 1.03 19.76 2.59
N GLY A 76 1.80 20.71 2.02
CA GLY A 76 2.40 20.57 0.70
C GLY A 76 3.34 19.36 0.60
N GLU A 77 4.20 19.16 1.61
CA GLU A 77 5.08 18.00 1.70
C GLU A 77 4.29 16.69 1.88
N LEU A 78 3.28 16.68 2.75
CA LEU A 78 2.41 15.53 2.95
C LEU A 78 1.73 15.12 1.65
N LYS A 79 1.19 16.06 0.87
CA LYS A 79 0.60 15.75 -0.45
C LYS A 79 1.61 15.12 -1.41
N ARG A 80 2.87 15.57 -1.40
CA ARG A 80 3.93 14.98 -2.23
C ARG A 80 4.24 13.54 -1.79
N LYS A 81 4.40 13.32 -0.48
CA LYS A 81 4.60 11.98 0.09
C LYS A 81 3.43 11.05 -0.25
N THR A 82 2.19 11.47 -0.04
CA THR A 82 1.00 10.67 -0.40
C THR A 82 1.01 10.27 -1.87
N LYS A 83 1.30 11.21 -2.79
CA LYS A 83 1.41 10.88 -4.23
C LYS A 83 2.52 9.87 -4.52
N GLN A 84 3.64 9.95 -3.81
CA GLN A 84 4.75 9.01 -4.00
C GLN A 84 4.40 7.62 -3.45
N THR A 85 3.79 7.56 -2.28
CA THR A 85 3.30 6.31 -1.68
C THR A 85 2.21 5.67 -2.55
N ASP A 86 1.27 6.45 -3.10
CA ASP A 86 0.26 5.95 -4.03
C ASP A 86 0.89 5.34 -5.28
N LYS A 87 1.91 5.99 -5.88
CA LYS A 87 2.63 5.41 -7.03
C LYS A 87 3.31 4.09 -6.69
N ARG A 88 4.04 4.04 -5.57
CA ARG A 88 4.68 2.81 -5.10
C ARG A 88 3.66 1.72 -4.83
N LEU A 89 2.52 2.07 -4.24
CA LEU A 89 1.45 1.13 -3.97
C LEU A 89 0.90 0.54 -5.28
N SER A 90 0.65 1.39 -6.29
CA SER A 90 0.21 0.91 -7.62
C SER A 90 1.25 0.00 -8.30
N GLU A 91 2.54 0.31 -8.19
CA GLU A 91 3.61 -0.55 -8.73
C GLU A 91 3.63 -1.92 -8.03
N VAL A 92 3.51 -1.93 -6.70
CA VAL A 92 3.46 -3.17 -5.91
C VAL A 92 2.18 -3.96 -6.19
N GLU A 93 1.03 -3.29 -6.35
CA GLU A 93 -0.24 -3.92 -6.72
C GLU A 93 -0.19 -4.52 -8.12
N ALA A 94 0.42 -3.84 -9.09
CA ALA A 94 0.63 -4.37 -10.44
C ALA A 94 1.50 -5.63 -10.40
N ARG A 95 2.62 -5.59 -9.66
CA ARG A 95 3.51 -6.74 -9.49
C ARG A 95 2.81 -7.90 -8.79
N PHE A 96 2.00 -7.61 -7.77
CA PHE A 96 1.19 -8.61 -7.08
C PHE A 96 0.18 -9.27 -8.01
N ALA A 97 -0.49 -8.47 -8.84
CA ALA A 97 -1.41 -8.97 -9.85
C ALA A 97 -0.67 -9.85 -10.86
N GLU A 98 0.46 -9.42 -11.41
CA GLU A 98 1.27 -10.23 -12.33
C GLU A 98 1.64 -11.59 -11.75
N LEU A 99 2.09 -11.63 -10.49
CA LEU A 99 2.40 -12.87 -9.79
C LEU A 99 1.16 -13.77 -9.66
N LEU A 100 -0.01 -13.19 -9.34
CA LEU A 100 -1.27 -13.92 -9.30
C LEU A 100 -1.71 -14.43 -10.69
N TRP A 101 -1.46 -13.68 -11.76
CA TRP A 101 -1.76 -14.07 -13.13
C TRP A 101 -0.90 -15.24 -13.61
N GLN A 102 0.33 -15.36 -13.11
CA GLN A 102 1.21 -16.49 -13.39
C GLN A 102 0.78 -17.78 -12.67
N LEU A 103 -0.09 -17.69 -11.66
CA LEU A 103 -0.55 -18.87 -10.94
C LEU A 103 -1.52 -19.69 -11.80
N PRO A 104 -1.27 -21.00 -11.98
CA PRO A 104 -2.18 -21.88 -12.69
C PRO A 104 -3.49 -22.02 -11.91
N ASN A 105 -4.62 -22.09 -12.64
CA ASN A 105 -5.98 -22.14 -12.10
C ASN A 105 -6.24 -23.25 -11.08
#